data_AF-A0A0D3J3Q0-F1
#
_entry.id   AF-A0A0D3J3Q0-F1
#
_cell.length_a   1.000
_cell.length_b   1.000
_cell.length_c   1.000
_cell.angle_alpha   90.00
_cell.angle_beta   90.00
_cell.angle_gamma   90.00
#
_symmetry.space_group_name_H-M   'P 1'
#
loop_
_entity.id
_entity.type
_entity.pdbx_description
1 polymer ?
#
loop_
_entity_poly.entity_id
_entity_poly.type
_entity_poly.pdbx_seq_one_letter_code
_entity_poly.pdbx_strand_id
1 'polypeptide(L)'
;MISGLEPRALFTRARAASSAAGASTSHRRTSHTLHATTKAPATGLGRELAGTASLDDVWMPSSVPWKPADAEPVKRHSLLSPHDAAVVELKRASELAALRRRFHALCHENGVAAPPMNAFERWRFQSKWEEEEEAVQGDPLLPVAAEGPPAPSDHARCADERPRSADESMRADLRRAGMAPAASAAVVQAVRSASARAATRVDNFRSTAAEGGRLRVRLKREEDGATRLEAALGGAAFSALQRCLGVNFECFASPLNCYYGAYCSAFPDVDAPFGSRGSFRGFAPRRGSYEVNPPFVDGLIARMAERLLSLLAAAHAACEPLTFVVVLPGWLDSEGYRALDGSSHLRAKLLVAAADHGFVDGGQHARTRTFRESPYDTALFFLQSGAAAAVDEACVESVRTALARCTPAAESLASLDPRERVRGRSRKRPRWRKKPPGRPAASSSAAVVTRGAKRPREAV
;
A
#
# COMPACT_ATOMS: atom_id res chain seq x y z
N MET A 1 -51.03 17.81 63.07
CA MET A 1 -50.15 18.38 64.10
C MET A 1 -49.04 17.37 64.36
N ILE A 2 -47.78 17.81 64.16
CA ILE A 2 -46.53 17.45 64.89
C ILE A 2 -46.31 15.94 65.15
N SER A 3 -45.24 15.25 64.76
CA SER A 3 -43.92 15.55 64.18
C SER A 3 -43.27 14.21 63.84
N GLY A 4 -42.44 14.15 62.79
CA GLY A 4 -41.74 12.94 62.37
C GLY A 4 -40.48 12.60 63.17
N LEU A 5 -40.05 11.34 63.07
CA LEU A 5 -38.67 10.90 62.87
C LEU A 5 -38.61 9.36 62.70
N GLU A 6 -38.36 8.97 61.44
CA GLU A 6 -37.57 7.86 60.84
C GLU A 6 -37.46 6.44 61.46
N PRO A 7 -37.30 5.39 60.61
CA PRO A 7 -37.86 4.08 60.88
C PRO A 7 -36.86 2.92 61.09
N ARG A 8 -37.45 1.85 61.66
CA ARG A 8 -36.88 0.59 62.13
C ARG A 8 -36.21 -0.26 61.05
N ALA A 9 -35.05 -0.83 61.41
CA ALA A 9 -34.49 -2.03 60.82
C ALA A 9 -35.24 -3.28 61.30
N LEU A 10 -35.54 -4.22 60.40
CA LEU A 10 -35.77 -5.64 60.73
C LEU A 10 -35.58 -6.52 59.48
N PHE A 11 -34.81 -7.59 59.68
CA PHE A 11 -34.51 -8.67 58.74
C PHE A 11 -35.76 -9.45 58.29
N THR A 12 -35.78 -9.94 57.05
CA THR A 12 -36.03 -11.37 56.76
C THR A 12 -35.75 -11.78 55.31
N ARG A 13 -35.07 -12.93 55.19
CA ARG A 13 -34.73 -13.84 54.07
C ARG A 13 -35.42 -13.67 52.70
N ALA A 14 -34.61 -13.77 51.64
CA ALA A 14 -34.95 -14.53 50.43
C ALA A 14 -33.70 -15.05 49.69
N ARG A 15 -33.73 -16.32 49.27
CA ARG A 15 -32.77 -17.01 48.42
C ARG A 15 -33.25 -16.84 46.96
N ALA A 16 -32.44 -16.31 46.05
CA ALA A 16 -32.69 -16.31 44.61
C ALA A 16 -31.34 -16.46 43.89
N ALA A 17 -31.03 -17.61 43.31
CA ALA A 17 -31.38 -18.05 41.94
C ALA A 17 -30.57 -17.28 40.87
N SER A 18 -29.60 -18.01 40.31
CA SER A 18 -28.70 -17.66 39.22
C SER A 18 -29.44 -17.18 37.97
N SER A 19 -29.04 -16.03 37.42
CA SER A 19 -29.19 -15.73 36.00
C SER A 19 -27.89 -15.11 35.47
N ALA A 20 -27.16 -15.88 34.66
CA ALA A 20 -26.01 -15.41 33.92
C ALA A 20 -26.44 -14.32 32.91
N ALA A 21 -26.12 -13.07 33.20
CA ALA A 21 -26.17 -11.99 32.22
C ALA A 21 -24.79 -11.91 31.53
N GLY A 22 -24.69 -12.52 30.35
CA GLY A 22 -23.53 -12.37 29.47
C GLY A 22 -23.38 -10.91 29.06
N ALA A 23 -22.40 -10.22 29.63
CA ALA A 23 -21.99 -8.90 29.20
C ALA A 23 -21.36 -9.01 27.79
N SER A 24 -22.18 -8.80 26.77
CA SER A 24 -21.70 -8.58 25.40
C SER A 24 -20.99 -7.21 25.36
N THR A 25 -19.69 -7.21 25.62
CA THR A 25 -18.83 -6.05 25.35
C THR A 25 -18.75 -5.84 23.84
N SER A 26 -19.67 -5.02 23.33
CA SER A 26 -19.62 -4.44 21.98
C SER A 26 -18.30 -3.67 21.83
N HIS A 27 -17.27 -4.33 21.31
CA HIS A 27 -16.06 -3.67 20.82
C HIS A 27 -16.44 -2.89 19.57
N ARG A 28 -16.91 -1.65 19.77
CA ARG A 28 -17.08 -0.69 18.69
C ARG A 28 -15.67 -0.38 18.16
N ARG A 29 -15.25 -1.07 17.09
CA ARG A 29 -14.04 -0.71 16.31
C ARG A 29 -14.21 0.75 15.87
N THR A 30 -13.59 1.67 16.60
CA THR A 30 -13.44 3.05 16.17
C THR A 30 -12.52 3.02 14.96
N SER A 31 -13.12 3.21 13.78
CA SER A 31 -12.38 3.48 12.55
C SER A 31 -11.70 4.84 12.72
N HIS A 32 -10.53 4.89 13.34
CA HIS A 32 -9.69 6.08 13.32
C HIS A 32 -9.24 6.30 11.87
N THR A 33 -9.79 7.32 11.21
CA THR A 33 -9.25 7.79 9.93
C THR A 33 -7.87 8.36 10.19
N LEU A 34 -6.84 7.75 9.58
CA LEU A 34 -5.45 8.19 9.70
C LEU A 34 -5.22 9.60 9.14
N HIS A 35 -5.98 9.96 8.09
CA HIS A 35 -5.80 11.21 7.34
C HIS A 35 -7.07 12.02 7.22
N ALA A 36 -6.92 13.35 7.18
CA ALA A 36 -7.96 14.28 6.77
C ALA A 36 -8.05 14.27 5.24
N THR A 37 -9.23 14.07 4.68
CA THR A 37 -9.38 13.86 3.23
C THR A 37 -10.09 15.00 2.53
N THR A 38 -9.79 15.19 1.24
CA THR A 38 -10.58 16.07 0.35
C THR A 38 -12.04 15.59 0.22
N LYS A 39 -12.85 16.44 -0.41
CA LYS A 39 -14.26 16.17 -0.74
C LYS A 39 -14.55 16.66 -2.15
N ALA A 40 -13.88 16.07 -3.13
CA ALA A 40 -14.09 16.40 -4.53
C ALA A 40 -15.56 16.12 -4.92
N PRO A 41 -16.23 17.02 -5.65
CA PRO A 41 -17.58 16.79 -6.11
C PRO A 41 -17.58 15.65 -7.13
N ALA A 42 -18.45 14.67 -6.94
CA ALA A 42 -18.66 13.62 -7.93
C ALA A 42 -19.39 14.20 -9.15
N THR A 43 -18.82 13.98 -10.32
CA THR A 43 -19.31 14.43 -11.64
C THR A 43 -20.23 13.39 -12.27
N GLY A 44 -20.06 12.10 -11.93
CA GLY A 44 -20.79 11.00 -12.56
C GLY A 44 -20.06 10.40 -13.77
N LEU A 45 -18.95 11.00 -14.21
CA LEU A 45 -18.15 10.53 -15.34
C LEU A 45 -17.67 9.09 -15.15
N GLY A 46 -17.27 8.70 -13.92
CA GLY A 46 -16.82 7.33 -13.68
C GLY A 46 -17.92 6.30 -13.88
N ARG A 47 -19.19 6.66 -13.62
CA ARG A 47 -20.35 5.80 -13.90
C ARG A 47 -20.64 5.73 -15.39
N GLU A 48 -20.57 6.86 -16.08
CA GLU A 48 -20.85 6.97 -17.52
C GLU A 48 -19.84 6.18 -18.34
N LEU A 49 -18.56 6.24 -17.96
CA LEU A 49 -17.44 5.67 -18.72
C LEU A 49 -16.92 4.34 -18.14
N ALA A 50 -17.59 3.78 -17.13
CA ALA A 50 -17.13 2.58 -16.44
C ALA A 50 -16.84 1.42 -17.41
N GLY A 51 -15.64 0.83 -17.31
CA GLY A 51 -15.25 -0.33 -18.10
C GLY A 51 -15.05 -0.07 -19.60
N THR A 52 -15.04 1.19 -20.05
CA THR A 52 -14.81 1.53 -21.47
C THR A 52 -13.33 1.59 -21.85
N ALA A 53 -12.41 1.50 -20.87
CA ALA A 53 -10.98 1.30 -21.12
C ALA A 53 -10.66 -0.19 -21.27
N SER A 54 -9.79 -0.52 -22.22
CA SER A 54 -9.22 -1.87 -22.30
C SER A 54 -8.17 -2.09 -21.21
N LEU A 55 -8.07 -3.34 -20.74
CA LEU A 55 -6.96 -3.81 -19.91
C LEU A 55 -5.81 -4.39 -20.73
N ASP A 56 -5.94 -4.43 -22.07
CA ASP A 56 -4.87 -4.88 -22.96
C ASP A 56 -3.76 -3.82 -23.08
N ASP A 57 -4.13 -2.53 -22.93
CA ASP A 57 -3.21 -1.40 -22.96
C ASP A 57 -2.47 -1.19 -21.63
N VAL A 58 -2.15 -2.23 -20.86
CA VAL A 58 -1.47 -2.10 -19.54
C VAL A 58 0.05 -2.18 -19.63
N TRP A 59 0.59 -2.40 -20.81
CA TRP A 59 2.02 -2.33 -21.07
C TRP A 59 2.28 -1.75 -22.46
N MET A 60 3.19 -0.80 -22.55
CA MET A 60 3.52 -0.11 -23.79
C MET A 60 5.04 -0.01 -23.97
N PRO A 61 5.70 -1.12 -24.37
CA PRO A 61 7.15 -1.16 -24.50
C PRO A 61 7.71 -0.32 -25.66
N SER A 62 6.89 0.01 -26.67
CA SER A 62 7.35 0.51 -27.97
C SER A 62 7.21 2.01 -28.20
N SER A 63 6.69 2.79 -27.25
CA SER A 63 6.23 4.16 -27.52
C SER A 63 7.17 5.26 -27.03
N VAL A 64 8.34 5.34 -27.65
CA VAL A 64 9.44 6.30 -27.38
C VAL A 64 10.49 5.70 -26.44
N PRO A 65 11.69 5.34 -26.96
CA PRO A 65 12.79 4.93 -26.09
C PRO A 65 13.15 6.10 -25.17
N TRP A 66 12.92 5.92 -23.86
CA TRP A 66 13.47 6.81 -22.85
C TRP A 66 14.99 6.92 -23.07
N LYS A 67 15.51 8.15 -23.17
CA LYS A 67 16.91 8.38 -23.52
C LYS A 67 17.75 8.40 -22.24
N PRO A 68 18.74 7.50 -22.10
CA PRO A 68 19.61 7.48 -20.92
C PRO A 68 20.37 8.78 -20.67
N ALA A 69 20.59 9.62 -21.69
CA ALA A 69 21.25 10.91 -21.54
C ALA A 69 20.48 11.91 -20.65
N ASP A 70 19.20 11.63 -20.36
CA ASP A 70 18.33 12.50 -19.58
C ASP A 70 18.50 12.32 -18.06
N ALA A 71 19.22 11.28 -17.62
CA ALA A 71 19.56 11.02 -16.22
C ALA A 71 20.96 10.41 -16.07
N GLU A 72 21.55 10.54 -14.88
CA GLU A 72 22.84 9.89 -14.60
C GLU A 72 22.73 8.35 -14.71
N PRO A 73 23.69 7.67 -15.35
CA PRO A 73 23.67 6.22 -15.46
C PRO A 73 23.74 5.58 -14.08
N VAL A 74 22.80 4.68 -13.81
CA VAL A 74 22.81 3.87 -12.60
C VAL A 74 23.99 2.91 -12.69
N LYS A 75 24.85 2.90 -11.66
CA LYS A 75 25.96 1.96 -11.58
C LYS A 75 25.38 0.54 -11.63
N ARG A 76 25.69 -0.19 -12.70
CA ARG A 76 25.31 -1.60 -12.83
C ARG A 76 26.08 -2.37 -11.75
N HIS A 77 25.37 -2.87 -10.74
CA HIS A 77 25.95 -3.82 -9.79
C HIS A 77 26.30 -5.12 -10.53
N SER A 78 27.20 -5.93 -9.95
CA SER A 78 27.51 -7.28 -10.43
C SER A 78 26.22 -8.08 -10.58
N LEU A 79 25.78 -8.25 -11.82
CA LEU A 79 24.51 -8.89 -12.13
C LEU A 79 24.66 -10.39 -11.89
N LEU A 80 23.84 -10.91 -10.96
CA LEU A 80 23.58 -12.34 -10.90
C LEU A 80 22.95 -12.82 -12.21
N SER A 81 23.07 -14.11 -12.52
CA SER A 81 22.24 -14.68 -13.59
C SER A 81 20.75 -14.50 -13.25
N PRO A 82 19.84 -14.41 -14.23
CA PRO A 82 18.40 -14.29 -13.95
C PRO A 82 17.87 -15.40 -13.04
N HIS A 83 18.41 -16.62 -13.16
CA HIS A 83 18.09 -17.73 -12.27
C HIS A 83 18.50 -17.44 -10.83
N ASP A 84 19.75 -17.02 -10.61
CA ASP A 84 20.27 -16.80 -9.26
C ASP A 84 19.63 -15.58 -8.60
N ALA A 85 19.36 -14.53 -9.38
CA ALA A 85 18.57 -13.39 -8.94
C ALA A 85 17.18 -13.83 -8.45
N ALA A 86 16.48 -14.68 -9.21
CA ALA A 86 15.19 -15.21 -8.81
C ALA A 86 15.29 -16.04 -7.51
N VAL A 87 16.30 -16.89 -7.37
CA VAL A 87 16.49 -17.70 -6.15
C VAL A 87 16.80 -16.82 -4.92
N VAL A 88 17.57 -15.75 -5.09
CA VAL A 88 17.82 -14.75 -4.04
C VAL A 88 16.52 -14.02 -3.67
N GLU A 89 15.69 -13.64 -4.64
CA GLU A 89 14.37 -13.05 -4.35
C GLU A 89 13.46 -14.00 -3.57
N LEU A 90 13.45 -15.29 -3.89
CA LEU A 90 12.68 -16.28 -3.13
C LEU A 90 13.13 -16.35 -1.68
N LYS A 91 14.44 -16.28 -1.43
CA LYS A 91 15.00 -16.22 -0.08
C LYS A 91 14.57 -14.93 0.63
N ARG A 92 14.68 -13.79 -0.04
CA ARG A 92 14.29 -12.49 0.49
C ARG A 92 12.80 -12.42 0.83
N ALA A 93 11.93 -12.94 -0.04
CA ALA A 93 10.50 -13.04 0.21
C ALA A 93 10.19 -13.89 1.45
N SER A 94 10.86 -15.04 1.60
CA SER A 94 10.72 -15.91 2.78
C SER A 94 11.14 -15.21 4.08
N GLU A 95 12.25 -14.48 4.05
CA GLU A 95 12.75 -13.69 5.19
C GLU A 95 11.80 -12.53 5.54
N LEU A 96 11.25 -11.83 4.54
CA LEU A 96 10.25 -10.78 4.75
C LEU A 96 8.96 -11.34 5.38
N ALA A 97 8.48 -12.48 4.91
CA ALA A 97 7.31 -13.16 5.50
C ALA A 97 7.56 -13.54 6.97
N ALA A 98 8.76 -14.06 7.27
CA ALA A 98 9.17 -14.35 8.66
C ALA A 98 9.21 -13.07 9.53
N LEU A 99 9.69 -11.97 8.98
CA LEU A 99 9.75 -10.69 9.67
C LEU A 99 8.35 -10.13 9.96
N ARG A 100 7.40 -10.24 9.01
CA ARG A 100 5.98 -9.91 9.24
C ARG A 100 5.38 -10.74 10.36
N ARG A 101 5.59 -12.06 10.35
CA ARG A 101 5.12 -12.95 11.44
C ARG A 101 5.72 -12.56 12.78
N ARG A 102 7.00 -12.17 12.82
CA ARG A 102 7.65 -11.66 14.03
C ARG A 102 7.02 -10.36 14.53
N PHE A 103 6.75 -9.41 13.65
CA PHE A 103 6.04 -8.17 14.02
C PHE A 103 4.63 -8.46 14.57
N HIS A 104 3.90 -9.39 13.95
CA HIS A 104 2.57 -9.81 14.42
C HIS A 104 2.63 -10.42 15.82
N ALA A 105 3.59 -11.33 16.07
CA ALA A 105 3.81 -11.92 17.38
C ALA A 105 4.14 -10.87 18.44
N LEU A 106 5.06 -9.94 18.13
CA LEU A 106 5.44 -8.84 19.02
C LEU A 106 4.24 -7.93 19.38
N CYS A 107 3.35 -7.65 18.43
CA CYS A 107 2.11 -6.91 18.72
C CYS A 107 1.22 -7.66 19.71
N HIS A 108 0.99 -8.96 19.47
CA HIS A 108 0.15 -9.79 20.33
C HIS A 108 0.73 -9.95 21.74
N GLU A 109 2.04 -10.21 21.85
CA GLU A 109 2.80 -10.29 23.12
C GLU A 109 2.65 -9.01 23.97
N ASN A 110 2.42 -7.86 23.33
CA ASN A 110 2.28 -6.56 23.97
C ASN A 110 0.82 -6.05 24.00
N GLY A 111 -0.16 -6.96 23.96
CA GLY A 111 -1.57 -6.64 24.17
C GLY A 111 -2.32 -6.04 22.98
N VAL A 112 -1.70 -5.99 21.79
CA VAL A 112 -2.36 -5.54 20.55
C VAL A 112 -2.90 -6.76 19.79
N ALA A 113 -4.22 -6.96 19.87
CA ALA A 113 -4.90 -8.14 19.33
C ALA A 113 -4.73 -8.34 17.81
N ALA A 114 -4.61 -7.24 17.05
CA ALA A 114 -4.33 -7.27 15.62
C ALA A 114 -3.35 -6.14 15.28
N PRO A 115 -2.25 -6.42 14.55
CA PRO A 115 -1.28 -5.40 14.19
C PRO A 115 -1.94 -4.23 13.43
N PRO A 116 -1.47 -2.98 13.65
CA PRO A 116 -2.01 -1.85 12.93
C PRO A 116 -1.84 -2.03 11.42
N MET A 117 -2.90 -1.76 10.66
CA MET A 117 -2.95 -2.01 9.22
C MET A 117 -1.78 -1.33 8.50
N ASN A 118 -0.98 -2.12 7.78
CA ASN A 118 0.19 -1.71 7.01
C ASN A 118 1.29 -0.97 7.79
N ALA A 119 1.29 -0.96 9.14
CA ALA A 119 2.32 -0.26 9.93
C ALA A 119 3.73 -0.80 9.64
N PHE A 120 3.86 -2.12 9.50
CA PHE A 120 5.12 -2.75 9.12
C PHE A 120 5.63 -2.30 7.76
N GLU A 121 4.75 -2.20 6.77
CA GLU A 121 5.15 -1.80 5.42
C GLU A 121 5.47 -0.30 5.33
N ARG A 122 4.70 0.55 6.03
CA ARG A 122 5.01 1.98 6.16
C ARG A 122 6.41 2.18 6.75
N TRP A 123 6.69 1.50 7.86
CA TRP A 123 8.00 1.52 8.50
C TRP A 123 9.10 1.07 7.53
N ARG A 124 8.92 -0.09 6.89
CA ARG A 124 9.93 -0.66 5.99
C ARG A 124 10.26 0.27 4.83
N PHE A 125 9.25 0.82 4.15
CA PHE A 125 9.45 1.77 3.04
C PHE A 125 10.15 3.04 3.50
N GLN A 126 9.74 3.60 4.64
CA GLN A 126 10.33 4.81 5.18
C GLN A 126 11.77 4.59 5.66
N SER A 127 12.08 3.44 6.26
CA SER A 127 13.43 3.05 6.66
C SER A 127 14.36 2.86 5.47
N LYS A 128 13.89 2.23 4.38
CA LYS A 128 14.72 2.07 3.17
C LYS A 128 15.08 3.41 2.52
N TRP A 129 14.14 4.35 2.50
CA TRP A 129 14.45 5.71 2.04
C TRP A 129 15.50 6.40 2.93
N GLU A 130 15.36 6.31 4.26
CA GLU A 130 16.33 6.88 5.22
C GLU A 130 17.72 6.26 5.08
N GLU A 131 17.81 4.94 4.88
CA GLU A 131 19.08 4.27 4.67
C GLU A 131 19.80 4.78 3.42
N GLU A 132 19.04 4.99 2.33
CA GLU A 132 19.61 5.60 1.15
C GLU A 132 20.05 7.06 1.44
N GLU A 133 19.29 7.84 2.22
CA GLU A 133 19.66 9.19 2.70
C GLU A 133 21.00 9.20 3.43
N GLU A 134 21.19 8.22 4.29
CA GLU A 134 22.41 8.01 5.07
C GLU A 134 23.51 7.27 4.29
N ALA A 135 23.29 6.98 3.00
CA ALA A 135 24.18 6.18 2.16
C ALA A 135 24.56 4.80 2.76
N VAL A 136 23.66 4.23 3.57
CA VAL A 136 23.80 2.91 4.17
C VAL A 136 23.64 1.85 3.08
N GLN A 137 24.70 1.11 2.82
CA GLN A 137 24.65 -0.08 1.96
C GLN A 137 24.03 -1.26 2.71
N GLY A 138 23.17 -2.00 2.02
CA GLY A 138 22.52 -3.19 2.57
C GLY A 138 21.54 -3.83 1.60
N ASP A 139 20.71 -4.74 2.13
CA ASP A 139 19.65 -5.38 1.34
C ASP A 139 18.65 -4.32 0.83
N PRO A 140 18.18 -4.41 -0.43
CA PRO A 140 17.30 -3.39 -1.01
C PRO A 140 15.87 -3.39 -0.45
N LEU A 141 15.42 -4.48 0.21
CA LEU A 141 14.07 -4.61 0.77
C LEU A 141 14.03 -4.54 2.28
N LEU A 142 15.02 -5.15 2.93
CA LEU A 142 15.10 -5.35 4.38
C LEU A 142 16.00 -4.26 4.99
N PRO A 143 15.45 -3.36 5.81
CA PRO A 143 16.26 -2.38 6.54
C PRO A 143 17.37 -3.05 7.37
N VAL A 144 18.57 -2.51 7.25
CA VAL A 144 19.81 -2.97 7.89
C VAL A 144 20.32 -2.03 8.98
N ALA A 145 19.91 -0.77 8.98
CA ALA A 145 20.40 0.22 9.93
C ALA A 145 19.95 -0.18 11.35
N ALA A 146 20.89 -0.73 12.13
CA ALA A 146 20.72 -0.91 13.56
C ALA A 146 20.61 0.46 14.26
N GLU A 147 20.16 0.49 15.52
CA GLU A 147 20.59 1.61 16.37
C GLU A 147 22.11 1.66 16.32
N GLY A 148 22.69 2.84 16.11
CA GLY A 148 24.11 3.02 16.41
C GLY A 148 24.36 2.50 17.84
N PRO A 149 25.51 1.86 18.12
CA PRO A 149 25.81 1.49 19.50
C PRO A 149 25.73 2.74 20.38
N PRO A 150 25.33 2.65 21.66
CA PRO A 150 25.74 3.68 22.61
C PRO A 150 27.27 3.69 22.55
N ALA A 151 27.84 4.78 22.02
CA ALA A 151 29.28 4.94 21.99
C ALA A 151 29.80 4.76 23.44
N PRO A 152 30.95 4.10 23.64
CA PRO A 152 31.60 4.10 24.93
C PRO A 152 31.81 5.56 25.36
N SER A 153 31.53 5.82 26.63
CA SER A 153 31.63 7.10 27.32
C SER A 153 32.84 7.93 26.87
N ASP A 154 32.60 9.20 26.49
CA ASP A 154 33.25 10.36 27.10
C ASP A 154 33.22 11.67 26.30
N HIS A 155 32.54 11.75 25.15
CA HIS A 155 32.36 13.04 24.48
C HIS A 155 30.89 13.41 24.29
N ALA A 156 30.55 14.54 24.94
CA ALA A 156 29.27 15.20 24.97
C ALA A 156 28.51 15.09 23.65
N ARG A 157 27.38 14.38 23.67
CA ARG A 157 26.37 14.49 22.62
C ARG A 157 25.87 15.93 22.60
N CYS A 158 25.93 16.55 21.42
CA CYS A 158 24.94 17.55 21.07
C CYS A 158 23.58 16.85 21.16
N ALA A 159 22.64 17.41 21.93
CA ALA A 159 21.38 16.78 22.33
C ALA A 159 20.34 16.64 21.19
N ASP A 160 20.76 16.42 19.94
CA ASP A 160 19.91 16.55 18.73
C ASP A 160 19.96 15.33 17.79
N GLU A 161 20.17 14.12 18.32
CA GLU A 161 19.85 12.89 17.57
C GLU A 161 18.32 12.71 17.55
N ARG A 162 17.66 13.34 16.56
CA ARG A 162 16.23 13.12 16.36
C ARG A 162 15.96 11.65 16.05
N PRO A 163 14.92 11.04 16.67
CA PRO A 163 14.53 9.68 16.34
C PRO A 163 14.17 9.58 14.85
N ARG A 164 14.56 8.48 14.21
CA ARG A 164 14.23 8.21 12.81
C ARG A 164 12.72 8.27 12.60
N SER A 165 12.31 8.95 11.54
CA SER A 165 10.89 9.19 11.25
C SER A 165 10.12 7.88 11.02
N ALA A 166 10.77 6.86 10.43
CA ALA A 166 10.19 5.53 10.24
C ALA A 166 9.81 4.88 11.57
N ASP A 167 10.72 4.93 12.55
CA ASP A 167 10.51 4.33 13.85
C ASP A 167 9.41 5.07 14.62
N GLU A 168 9.42 6.40 14.59
CA GLU A 168 8.40 7.21 15.25
C GLU A 168 7.01 6.98 14.64
N SER A 169 6.93 6.83 13.31
CA SER A 169 5.71 6.46 12.58
C SER A 169 5.14 5.12 13.04
N MET A 170 5.98 4.07 13.14
CA MET A 170 5.55 2.77 13.65
C MET A 170 5.17 2.84 15.14
N ARG A 171 5.93 3.56 15.98
CA ARG A 171 5.58 3.78 17.39
C ARG A 171 4.23 4.48 17.52
N ALA A 172 3.93 5.46 16.66
CA ALA A 172 2.64 6.15 16.65
C ALA A 172 1.50 5.20 16.27
N ASP A 173 1.69 4.33 15.27
CA ASP A 173 0.73 3.29 14.91
C ASP A 173 0.44 2.31 16.06
N LEU A 174 1.49 1.83 16.73
CA LEU A 174 1.36 0.91 17.86
C LEU A 174 0.66 1.58 19.06
N ARG A 175 1.01 2.83 19.38
CA ARG A 175 0.35 3.63 20.43
C ARG A 175 -1.13 3.86 20.12
N ARG A 176 -1.48 4.18 18.87
CA ARG A 176 -2.90 4.29 18.43
C ARG A 176 -3.65 2.98 18.59
N ALA A 177 -2.97 1.84 18.48
CA ALA A 177 -3.55 0.52 18.73
C ALA A 177 -3.60 0.14 20.22
N GLY A 178 -3.20 1.04 21.13
CA GLY A 178 -3.28 0.85 22.58
C GLY A 178 -1.99 0.33 23.23
N MET A 179 -0.88 0.24 22.49
CA MET A 179 0.40 -0.19 23.07
C MET A 179 1.03 0.93 23.91
N ALA A 180 1.55 0.60 25.10
CA ALA A 180 2.25 1.56 25.95
C ALA A 180 3.52 2.13 25.26
N PRO A 181 3.93 3.38 25.52
CA PRO A 181 5.09 4.00 24.86
C PRO A 181 6.38 3.18 24.94
N ALA A 182 6.75 2.68 26.12
CA ALA A 182 7.95 1.86 26.31
C ALA A 182 7.88 0.54 25.53
N ALA A 183 6.72 -0.14 25.54
CA ALA A 183 6.50 -1.35 24.76
C ALA A 183 6.58 -1.07 23.25
N SER A 184 6.02 0.05 22.78
CA SER A 184 6.08 0.43 21.37
C SER A 184 7.52 0.66 20.90
N ALA A 185 8.37 1.28 21.72
CA ALA A 185 9.78 1.45 21.42
C ALA A 185 10.52 0.11 21.36
N ALA A 186 10.29 -0.78 22.33
CA ALA A 186 10.90 -2.11 22.38
C ALA A 186 10.49 -2.99 21.18
N VAL A 187 9.21 -2.93 20.76
CA VAL A 187 8.73 -3.64 19.56
C VAL A 187 9.45 -3.15 18.30
N VAL A 188 9.55 -1.83 18.09
CA VAL A 188 10.25 -1.28 16.93
C VAL A 188 11.73 -1.67 16.93
N GLN A 189 12.40 -1.62 18.08
CA GLN A 189 13.79 -2.07 18.21
C GLN A 189 13.95 -3.56 17.86
N ALA A 190 13.04 -4.42 18.36
CA ALA A 190 13.06 -5.84 18.06
C ALA A 190 12.82 -6.14 16.57
N VAL A 191 11.93 -5.39 15.91
CA VAL A 191 11.68 -5.48 14.46
C VAL A 191 12.93 -5.07 13.68
N ARG A 192 13.57 -3.94 14.04
CA ARG A 192 14.84 -3.49 13.45
C ARG A 192 15.92 -4.56 13.52
N SER A 193 16.20 -5.07 14.72
CA SER A 193 17.23 -6.10 14.89
C SER A 193 16.90 -7.38 14.12
N ALA A 194 15.62 -7.76 14.05
CA ALA A 194 15.19 -8.91 13.25
C ALA A 194 15.38 -8.67 11.74
N SER A 195 15.10 -7.46 11.26
CA SER A 195 15.31 -7.03 9.88
C SER A 195 16.78 -7.06 9.48
N ALA A 196 17.66 -6.47 10.30
CA ALA A 196 19.10 -6.48 10.04
C ALA A 196 19.64 -7.92 9.95
N ARG A 197 19.25 -8.81 10.88
CA ARG A 197 19.63 -10.23 10.82
C ARG A 197 19.07 -10.94 9.58
N ALA A 198 17.86 -10.59 9.14
CA ALA A 198 17.25 -11.14 7.94
C ALA A 198 18.02 -10.71 6.69
N ALA A 199 18.37 -9.43 6.58
CA ALA A 199 19.20 -8.90 5.52
C ALA A 199 20.57 -9.59 5.44
N THR A 200 21.27 -9.77 6.57
CA THR A 200 22.53 -10.53 6.61
C THR A 200 22.36 -11.96 6.09
N ARG A 201 21.25 -12.64 6.41
CA ARG A 201 20.96 -13.98 5.88
C ARG A 201 20.71 -13.98 4.38
N VAL A 202 20.08 -12.95 3.82
CA VAL A 202 19.88 -12.80 2.36
C VAL A 202 21.22 -12.53 1.69
N ASP A 203 22.03 -11.65 2.27
CA ASP A 203 23.34 -11.27 1.71
C ASP A 203 24.33 -12.45 1.69
N ASN A 204 24.42 -13.21 2.80
CA ASN A 204 25.21 -14.45 2.83
C ASN A 204 24.74 -15.45 1.76
N PHE A 205 23.43 -15.57 1.58
CA PHE A 205 22.84 -16.46 0.59
C PHE A 205 23.12 -16.00 -0.86
N ARG A 206 23.09 -14.68 -1.11
CA ARG A 206 23.49 -14.05 -2.37
C ARG A 206 24.95 -14.34 -2.71
N SER A 207 25.85 -14.19 -1.74
CA SER A 207 27.28 -14.47 -1.93
C SER A 207 27.52 -15.93 -2.32
N THR A 208 26.85 -16.88 -1.68
CA THR A 208 26.90 -18.31 -2.08
C THR A 208 26.36 -18.56 -3.50
N ALA A 209 25.34 -17.81 -3.92
CA ALA A 209 24.78 -17.91 -5.27
C ALA A 209 25.80 -17.45 -6.33
N ALA A 210 26.46 -16.32 -6.06
CA ALA A 210 27.47 -15.74 -6.94
C ALA A 210 28.69 -16.63 -7.14
N GLU A 211 29.02 -17.47 -6.14
CA GLU A 211 30.11 -18.45 -6.19
C GLU A 211 29.74 -19.75 -6.95
N GLY A 212 28.54 -19.83 -7.55
CA GLY A 212 28.10 -21.00 -8.32
C GLY A 212 27.51 -22.13 -7.46
N GLY A 213 27.17 -21.84 -6.20
CA GLY A 213 26.50 -22.81 -5.33
C GLY A 213 25.11 -23.18 -5.86
N ARG A 214 24.78 -24.48 -5.92
CA ARG A 214 23.41 -24.93 -6.22
C ARG A 214 22.50 -24.64 -5.04
N LEU A 215 21.77 -23.53 -5.12
CA LEU A 215 20.81 -23.13 -4.10
C LEU A 215 19.40 -23.62 -4.43
N ARG A 216 18.67 -24.09 -3.42
CA ARG A 216 17.26 -24.42 -3.51
C ARG A 216 16.50 -23.72 -2.39
N VAL A 217 15.48 -22.95 -2.74
CA VAL A 217 14.55 -22.37 -1.77
C VAL A 217 13.24 -23.12 -1.89
N ARG A 218 12.72 -23.64 -0.77
CA ARG A 218 11.33 -24.09 -0.70
C ARG A 218 10.47 -22.91 -0.27
N LEU A 219 9.63 -22.43 -1.18
CA LEU A 219 8.53 -21.54 -0.80
C LEU A 219 7.49 -22.36 -0.05
N LYS A 220 7.21 -21.98 1.19
CA LYS A 220 5.93 -22.33 1.80
C LYS A 220 4.91 -21.40 1.17
N ARG A 221 3.92 -21.95 0.47
CA ARG A 221 2.82 -21.16 -0.10
C ARG A 221 2.05 -20.55 1.07
N GLU A 222 2.41 -19.34 1.46
CA GLU A 222 1.58 -18.51 2.33
C GLU A 222 0.66 -17.71 1.42
N GLU A 223 -0.63 -17.63 1.79
CA GLU A 223 -1.57 -16.67 1.22
C GLU A 223 -1.15 -15.28 1.73
N ASP A 224 -0.04 -14.77 1.21
CA ASP A 224 0.40 -13.41 1.49
C ASP A 224 -0.65 -12.47 0.92
N GLY A 225 -1.39 -11.82 1.83
CA GLY A 225 -2.24 -10.69 1.49
C GLY A 225 -1.36 -9.62 0.88
N ALA A 226 -1.26 -9.61 -0.46
CA ALA A 226 -0.49 -8.62 -1.21
C ALA A 226 -0.74 -7.23 -0.63
N THR A 227 0.34 -6.56 -0.25
CA THR A 227 0.30 -5.25 0.39
C THR A 227 -0.25 -4.23 -0.59
N ARG A 228 -1.51 -3.81 -0.41
CA ARG A 228 -2.22 -2.88 -1.31
C ARG A 228 -1.93 -1.42 -0.96
N LEU A 229 -0.67 -1.05 -0.88
CA LEU A 229 -0.26 0.33 -0.57
C LEU A 229 -0.23 1.25 -1.79
N GLU A 230 -0.27 0.67 -2.99
CA GLU A 230 -0.38 1.40 -4.25
C GLU A 230 -1.23 0.61 -5.26
N ALA A 231 -1.67 1.31 -6.30
CA ALA A 231 -2.38 0.77 -7.44
C ALA A 231 -1.91 1.54 -8.68
N ALA A 232 -1.76 0.86 -9.81
CA ALA A 232 -1.26 1.50 -11.03
C ALA A 232 -2.38 2.30 -11.72
N LEU A 233 -2.02 3.36 -12.43
CA LEU A 233 -2.95 4.00 -13.37
C LEU A 233 -3.37 2.99 -14.45
N GLY A 234 -4.54 3.20 -15.04
CA GLY A 234 -4.94 2.42 -16.21
C GLY A 234 -4.23 2.87 -17.47
N GLY A 235 -4.09 1.96 -18.44
CA GLY A 235 -3.46 2.21 -19.74
C GLY A 235 -3.93 3.47 -20.44
N ALA A 236 -5.24 3.71 -20.43
CA ALA A 236 -5.84 4.92 -21.00
C ALA A 236 -5.29 6.21 -20.38
N ALA A 237 -5.08 6.23 -19.05
CA ALA A 237 -4.54 7.39 -18.34
C ALA A 237 -3.05 7.60 -18.66
N PHE A 238 -2.26 6.52 -18.67
CA PHE A 238 -0.86 6.60 -19.10
C PHE A 238 -0.73 7.07 -20.56
N SER A 239 -1.56 6.55 -21.46
CA SER A 239 -1.60 7.00 -22.86
C SER A 239 -1.97 8.48 -22.98
N ALA A 240 -2.90 8.99 -22.15
CA ALA A 240 -3.24 10.40 -22.13
C ALA A 240 -2.05 11.26 -21.68
N LEU A 241 -1.37 10.88 -20.59
CA LEU A 241 -0.17 11.56 -20.11
C LEU A 241 0.95 11.57 -21.15
N GLN A 242 1.15 10.45 -21.84
CA GLN A 242 2.15 10.35 -22.90
C GLN A 242 1.83 11.25 -24.09
N ARG A 243 0.58 11.22 -24.59
CA ARG A 243 0.17 12.06 -25.73
C ARG A 243 0.24 13.55 -25.43
N CYS A 244 -0.15 13.96 -24.22
CA CYS A 244 -0.26 15.37 -23.89
C CYS A 244 1.05 15.97 -23.37
N LEU A 245 1.86 15.20 -22.62
CA LEU A 245 3.03 15.71 -21.91
C LEU A 245 4.31 14.95 -22.23
N GLY A 246 4.26 13.96 -23.13
CA GLY A 246 5.43 13.15 -23.48
C GLY A 246 5.92 12.26 -22.33
N VAL A 247 5.08 11.99 -21.33
CA VAL A 247 5.44 11.12 -20.20
C VAL A 247 5.79 9.72 -20.72
N ASN A 248 6.99 9.24 -20.38
CA ASN A 248 7.49 7.95 -20.84
C ASN A 248 8.31 7.21 -19.78
N PHE A 249 8.11 7.56 -18.50
CA PHE A 249 8.86 7.00 -17.39
C PHE A 249 8.04 7.05 -16.10
N GLU A 250 8.08 5.96 -15.33
CA GLU A 250 7.44 5.88 -14.00
C GLU A 250 8.49 5.99 -12.90
N CYS A 251 8.36 6.97 -12.01
CA CYS A 251 9.27 7.16 -10.89
C CYS A 251 9.08 6.10 -9.78
N PHE A 252 7.93 5.44 -9.72
CA PHE A 252 7.67 4.37 -8.74
C PHE A 252 6.93 3.23 -9.43
N ALA A 253 7.66 2.18 -9.80
CA ALA A 253 7.08 0.98 -10.39
C ALA A 253 7.93 -0.27 -10.08
N SER A 254 7.58 -1.37 -10.74
CA SER A 254 8.24 -2.66 -10.71
C SER A 254 8.14 -3.31 -12.09
N PRO A 255 8.94 -4.35 -12.38
CA PRO A 255 8.79 -5.14 -13.60
C PRO A 255 7.37 -5.71 -13.81
N LEU A 256 6.58 -5.82 -12.75
CA LEU A 256 5.27 -6.47 -12.75
C LEU A 256 4.10 -5.50 -12.98
N ASN A 257 4.34 -4.19 -12.83
CA ASN A 257 3.31 -3.16 -12.95
C ASN A 257 3.68 -1.96 -13.82
N CYS A 258 4.89 -1.90 -14.38
CA CYS A 258 5.29 -0.79 -15.22
C CYS A 258 4.56 -0.76 -16.57
N TYR A 259 4.35 0.45 -17.08
CA TYR A 259 3.72 0.72 -18.37
C TYR A 259 4.74 1.08 -19.46
N TYR A 260 5.65 2.04 -19.23
CA TYR A 260 6.52 2.61 -20.28
C TYR A 260 7.83 1.84 -20.54
N GLY A 261 8.09 0.75 -19.81
CA GLY A 261 9.31 -0.06 -19.93
C GLY A 261 10.58 0.57 -19.33
N ALA A 262 10.61 1.89 -19.10
CA ALA A 262 11.62 2.58 -18.30
C ALA A 262 10.98 3.12 -17.02
N TYR A 263 11.57 2.78 -15.87
CA TYR A 263 11.01 3.11 -14.57
C TYR A 263 12.07 3.07 -13.48
N CYS A 264 11.78 3.69 -12.34
CA CYS A 264 12.49 3.48 -11.09
C CYS A 264 11.78 2.39 -10.27
N SER A 265 12.55 1.59 -9.54
CA SER A 265 12.03 0.52 -8.68
C SER A 265 12.87 0.35 -7.41
N ALA A 266 12.31 -0.39 -6.44
CA ALA A 266 12.95 -0.60 -5.15
C ALA A 266 14.14 -1.59 -5.21
N PHE A 267 14.21 -2.48 -6.20
CA PHE A 267 15.19 -3.58 -6.23
C PHE A 267 16.09 -3.50 -7.48
N PRO A 268 17.03 -2.53 -7.54
CA PRO A 268 17.92 -2.37 -8.69
C PRO A 268 18.72 -3.62 -9.04
N ASP A 269 19.02 -4.47 -8.06
CA ASP A 269 19.81 -5.68 -8.24
C ASP A 269 19.11 -6.76 -9.05
N VAL A 270 17.77 -6.81 -9.03
CA VAL A 270 16.99 -7.81 -9.78
C VAL A 270 16.09 -7.21 -10.86
N ASP A 271 15.69 -5.94 -10.71
CA ASP A 271 14.77 -5.29 -11.64
C ASP A 271 15.51 -4.64 -12.82
N ALA A 272 16.81 -4.37 -12.71
CA ALA A 272 17.58 -3.70 -13.76
C ALA A 272 17.55 -4.44 -15.12
N PRO A 273 17.64 -5.78 -15.20
CA PRO A 273 17.45 -6.53 -16.44
C PRO A 273 16.08 -6.33 -17.11
N PHE A 274 15.07 -5.89 -16.34
CA PHE A 274 13.70 -5.70 -16.81
C PHE A 274 13.34 -4.22 -17.05
N GLY A 275 14.33 -3.32 -17.11
CA GLY A 275 14.14 -1.91 -17.47
C GLY A 275 14.25 -0.92 -16.30
N SER A 276 14.44 -1.39 -15.06
CA SER A 276 14.61 -0.51 -13.91
C SER A 276 15.87 0.37 -14.00
N ARG A 277 15.74 1.60 -13.53
CA ARG A 277 16.81 2.59 -13.29
C ARG A 277 17.08 2.78 -11.79
N GLY A 278 16.79 1.75 -10.99
CA GLY A 278 17.01 1.77 -9.55
C GLY A 278 16.06 2.71 -8.81
N SER A 279 16.40 3.05 -7.56
CA SER A 279 15.50 3.80 -6.69
C SER A 279 15.27 5.22 -7.20
N PHE A 280 14.06 5.74 -6.99
CA PHE A 280 13.75 7.13 -7.33
C PHE A 280 14.62 8.13 -6.58
N ARG A 281 14.99 7.83 -5.33
CA ARG A 281 15.83 8.73 -4.54
C ARG A 281 17.20 8.92 -5.19
N GLY A 282 17.82 7.84 -5.68
CA GLY A 282 19.08 7.88 -6.42
C GLY A 282 18.94 8.41 -7.85
N PHE A 283 17.71 8.54 -8.36
CA PHE A 283 17.43 9.04 -9.70
C PHE A 283 17.48 10.58 -9.74
N ALA A 284 18.19 11.13 -10.72
CA ALA A 284 18.44 12.57 -10.84
C ALA A 284 18.27 13.04 -12.30
N PRO A 285 17.03 13.06 -12.83
CA PRO A 285 16.78 13.52 -14.18
C PRO A 285 16.97 15.04 -14.27
N ARG A 286 17.66 15.49 -15.32
CA ARG A 286 17.81 16.94 -15.61
C ARG A 286 16.67 17.48 -16.47
N ARG A 287 16.11 16.62 -17.31
CA ARG A 287 15.01 16.93 -18.24
C ARG A 287 14.08 15.74 -18.39
N GLY A 288 12.96 15.94 -19.08
CA GLY A 288 12.00 14.90 -19.44
C GLY A 288 10.66 15.04 -18.74
N SER A 289 9.81 14.04 -18.89
CA SER A 289 8.43 14.03 -18.38
C SER A 289 8.14 12.70 -17.72
N TYR A 290 7.73 12.74 -16.45
CA TYR A 290 7.72 11.58 -15.56
C TYR A 290 6.38 11.46 -14.82
N GLU A 291 5.86 10.24 -14.73
CA GLU A 291 4.77 9.90 -13.84
C GLU A 291 5.32 9.57 -12.45
N VAL A 292 4.63 10.02 -11.40
CA VAL A 292 5.03 9.78 -10.01
C VAL A 292 3.84 9.32 -9.18
N ASN A 293 3.70 8.02 -8.98
CA ASN A 293 2.69 7.42 -8.11
C ASN A 293 3.36 6.58 -7.00
N PRO A 294 3.82 7.22 -5.90
CA PRO A 294 4.56 6.52 -4.85
C PRO A 294 3.65 5.60 -4.02
N PRO A 295 4.22 4.64 -3.28
CA PRO A 295 3.50 3.97 -2.21
C PRO A 295 2.85 5.00 -1.27
N PHE A 296 1.56 4.81 -0.93
CA PHE A 296 0.80 5.77 -0.11
C PHE A 296 1.21 5.70 1.37
N VAL A 297 2.40 6.21 1.65
CA VAL A 297 3.04 6.31 2.96
C VAL A 297 3.42 7.76 3.17
N ASP A 298 2.79 8.43 4.14
CA ASP A 298 2.89 9.88 4.30
C ASP A 298 4.35 10.38 4.41
N GLY A 299 5.18 9.74 5.24
CA GLY A 299 6.59 10.09 5.36
C GLY A 299 7.41 9.85 4.08
N LEU A 300 7.01 8.90 3.23
CA LEU A 300 7.63 8.70 1.91
C LEU A 300 7.18 9.80 0.93
N ILE A 301 5.90 10.15 0.95
CA ILE A 301 5.32 11.22 0.12
C ILE A 301 5.99 12.56 0.44
N ALA A 302 6.25 12.87 1.71
CA ALA A 302 6.96 14.08 2.13
C ALA A 302 8.36 14.18 1.52
N ARG A 303 9.17 13.13 1.67
CA ARG A 303 10.55 13.10 1.12
C ARG A 303 10.58 13.06 -0.41
N MET A 304 9.63 12.37 -1.02
CA MET A 304 9.43 12.39 -2.47
C MET A 304 9.14 13.81 -2.94
N ALA A 305 8.25 14.55 -2.27
CA ALA A 305 7.93 15.92 -2.60
C ALA A 305 9.16 16.83 -2.50
N GLU A 306 9.93 16.76 -1.41
CA GLU A 306 11.19 17.49 -1.26
C GLU A 306 12.17 17.22 -2.41
N ARG A 307 12.33 15.94 -2.78
CA ARG A 307 13.19 15.53 -3.88
C ARG A 307 12.74 16.10 -5.23
N LEU A 308 11.44 16.00 -5.54
CA LEU A 308 10.87 16.54 -6.78
C LEU A 308 11.07 18.05 -6.87
N LEU A 309 10.78 18.78 -5.80
CA LEU A 309 10.92 20.23 -5.77
C LEU A 309 12.38 20.67 -5.92
N SER A 310 13.32 19.94 -5.31
CA SER A 310 14.76 20.16 -5.52
C SER A 310 15.18 19.94 -6.98
N LEU A 311 14.71 18.85 -7.62
CA LEU A 311 14.99 18.56 -9.03
C LEU A 311 14.41 19.62 -9.97
N LEU A 312 13.18 20.06 -9.72
CA LEU A 312 12.51 21.11 -10.49
C LEU A 312 13.19 22.46 -10.34
N ALA A 313 13.65 22.82 -9.14
CA ALA A 313 14.40 24.04 -8.91
C ALA A 313 15.74 24.03 -9.65
N ALA A 314 16.47 22.91 -9.60
CA ALA A 314 17.72 22.74 -10.33
C ALA A 314 17.51 22.81 -11.85
N ALA A 315 16.49 22.11 -12.38
CA ALA A 315 16.14 22.16 -13.80
C ALA A 315 15.71 23.58 -14.22
N HIS A 316 14.93 24.28 -13.40
CA HIS A 316 14.54 25.67 -13.67
C HIS A 316 15.76 26.60 -13.74
N ALA A 317 16.69 26.50 -12.79
CA ALA A 317 17.93 27.28 -12.80
C ALA A 317 18.83 26.98 -14.01
N ALA A 318 18.82 25.74 -14.48
CA ALA A 318 19.56 25.30 -15.67
C ALA A 318 18.79 25.53 -16.99
N CYS A 319 17.60 26.14 -16.94
CA CYS A 319 16.70 26.29 -18.09
C CYS A 319 16.35 24.96 -18.80
N GLU A 320 16.29 23.87 -18.04
CA GLU A 320 15.99 22.54 -18.56
C GLU A 320 14.49 22.19 -18.44
N PRO A 321 13.86 21.62 -19.49
CA PRO A 321 12.46 21.21 -19.47
C PRO A 321 12.29 19.93 -18.64
N LEU A 322 11.68 20.05 -17.46
CA LEU A 322 11.40 18.94 -16.56
C LEU A 322 9.94 19.02 -16.10
N THR A 323 9.22 17.90 -16.24
CA THR A 323 7.82 17.74 -15.84
C THR A 323 7.66 16.52 -14.95
N PHE A 324 6.93 16.67 -13.85
CA PHE A 324 6.45 15.57 -13.02
C PHE A 324 4.93 15.63 -12.90
N VAL A 325 4.26 14.51 -13.17
CA VAL A 325 2.83 14.34 -12.92
C VAL A 325 2.67 13.43 -11.71
N VAL A 326 2.34 14.04 -10.57
CA VAL A 326 2.33 13.35 -9.28
C VAL A 326 0.92 12.96 -8.89
N VAL A 327 0.70 11.67 -8.67
CA VAL A 327 -0.60 11.07 -8.32
C VAL A 327 -0.60 10.77 -6.82
N LEU A 328 -1.46 11.45 -6.06
CA LEU A 328 -1.57 11.23 -4.62
C LEU A 328 -3.02 11.09 -4.17
N PRO A 329 -3.30 10.28 -3.14
CA PRO A 329 -4.60 10.33 -2.48
C PRO A 329 -4.80 11.74 -1.88
N GLY A 330 -6.04 12.22 -1.85
CA GLY A 330 -6.41 13.53 -1.34
C GLY A 330 -6.28 13.66 0.18
N TRP A 331 -5.09 13.48 0.73
CA TRP A 331 -4.75 13.57 2.16
C TRP A 331 -4.26 14.98 2.49
N LEU A 332 -5.14 15.81 3.05
CA LEU A 332 -4.90 17.22 3.32
C LEU A 332 -3.89 17.48 4.45
N ASP A 333 -3.74 16.52 5.36
CA ASP A 333 -2.80 16.59 6.48
C ASP A 333 -1.38 16.19 6.09
N SER A 334 -1.21 15.49 4.96
CA SER A 334 0.10 15.09 4.43
C SER A 334 0.98 16.30 4.11
N GLU A 335 2.20 16.30 4.65
CA GLU A 335 3.19 17.36 4.39
C GLU A 335 3.56 17.41 2.92
N GLY A 336 3.83 16.26 2.30
CA GLY A 336 4.16 16.20 0.88
C GLY A 336 3.00 16.63 -0.01
N TYR A 337 1.75 16.28 0.31
CA TYR A 337 0.59 16.81 -0.42
C TYR A 337 0.54 18.34 -0.40
N ARG A 338 0.66 18.94 0.79
CA ARG A 338 0.64 20.40 0.98
C ARG A 338 1.83 21.09 0.28
N ALA A 339 3.02 20.48 0.34
CA ALA A 339 4.22 21.00 -0.31
C ALA A 339 4.06 21.07 -1.84
N LEU A 340 3.47 20.03 -2.45
CA LEU A 340 3.22 20.03 -3.90
C LEU A 340 2.10 21.00 -4.29
N ASP A 341 1.04 21.09 -3.47
CA ASP A 341 -0.10 22.00 -3.71
C ASP A 341 0.29 23.48 -3.63
N GLY A 342 1.20 23.82 -2.71
CA GLY A 342 1.72 25.18 -2.53
C GLY A 342 2.96 25.52 -3.38
N SER A 343 3.39 24.63 -4.26
CA SER A 343 4.65 24.80 -5.00
C SER A 343 4.55 25.87 -6.10
N SER A 344 5.59 26.69 -6.22
CA SER A 344 5.76 27.61 -7.36
C SER A 344 5.99 26.89 -8.70
N HIS A 345 6.25 25.59 -8.69
CA HIS A 345 6.35 24.75 -9.87
C HIS A 345 5.01 24.14 -10.31
N LEU A 346 3.95 24.26 -9.51
CA LEU A 346 2.62 23.78 -9.88
C LEU A 346 2.07 24.59 -11.06
N ARG A 347 1.61 23.90 -12.10
CA ARG A 347 1.02 24.50 -13.31
C ARG A 347 -0.44 24.15 -13.47
N ALA A 348 -0.83 22.94 -13.08
CA ALA A 348 -2.22 22.54 -13.00
C ALA A 348 -2.42 21.53 -11.86
N LYS A 349 -3.65 21.47 -11.36
CA LYS A 349 -4.09 20.46 -10.40
C LYS A 349 -5.40 19.87 -10.86
N LEU A 350 -5.44 18.54 -10.95
CA LEU A 350 -6.65 17.78 -11.23
C LEU A 350 -7.07 17.04 -9.97
N LEU A 351 -8.19 17.43 -9.37
CA LEU A 351 -8.81 16.69 -8.28
C LEU A 351 -9.99 15.86 -8.84
N VAL A 352 -9.96 14.55 -8.59
CA VAL A 352 -10.97 13.59 -9.06
C VAL A 352 -11.61 12.89 -7.87
N ALA A 353 -12.94 12.87 -7.83
CA ALA A 353 -13.69 12.18 -6.79
C ALA A 353 -13.43 10.67 -6.82
N ALA A 354 -13.43 10.03 -5.64
CA ALA A 354 -13.22 8.58 -5.50
C ALA A 354 -14.16 7.73 -6.41
N ALA A 355 -15.36 8.24 -6.68
CA ALA A 355 -16.36 7.57 -7.51
C ALA A 355 -16.17 7.76 -9.03
N ASP A 356 -15.29 8.68 -9.44
CA ASP A 356 -15.09 9.07 -10.84
C ASP A 356 -13.80 8.52 -11.46
N HIS A 357 -13.14 7.57 -10.80
CA HIS A 357 -11.95 6.91 -11.36
C HIS A 357 -11.72 5.53 -10.74
N GLY A 358 -10.92 4.72 -11.44
CA GLY A 358 -10.39 3.47 -10.93
C GLY A 358 -8.92 3.28 -11.27
N PHE A 359 -8.34 2.27 -10.65
CA PHE A 359 -6.93 1.89 -10.82
C PHE A 359 -6.83 0.43 -11.24
N VAL A 360 -5.64 -0.02 -11.62
CA VAL A 360 -5.32 -1.44 -11.82
C VAL A 360 -4.71 -2.00 -10.53
N ASP A 361 -5.10 -3.20 -10.13
CA ASP A 361 -4.59 -3.83 -8.90
C ASP A 361 -3.10 -4.18 -9.02
N GLY A 362 -2.29 -3.87 -8.00
CA GLY A 362 -0.86 -4.19 -8.01
C GLY A 362 -0.54 -5.70 -8.10
N GLY A 363 -1.50 -6.56 -7.78
CA GLY A 363 -1.42 -8.02 -7.98
C GLY A 363 -1.77 -8.49 -9.40
N GLN A 364 -1.83 -7.60 -10.40
CA GLN A 364 -2.22 -7.89 -11.78
C GLN A 364 -1.41 -8.98 -12.50
N HIS A 365 -0.25 -9.36 -11.96
CA HIS A 365 0.60 -10.43 -12.47
C HIS A 365 0.16 -11.83 -11.98
N ALA A 366 -0.60 -11.90 -10.89
CA ALA A 366 -1.00 -13.16 -10.25
C ALA A 366 -2.52 -13.38 -10.20
N ARG A 367 -3.32 -12.35 -10.54
CA ARG A 367 -4.79 -12.39 -10.49
C ARG A 367 -5.39 -12.01 -11.82
N THR A 368 -6.67 -12.36 -12.02
CA THR A 368 -7.46 -11.87 -13.14
C THR A 368 -7.43 -10.34 -13.13
N ARG A 369 -6.90 -9.77 -14.20
CA ARG A 369 -6.76 -8.33 -14.35
C ARG A 369 -8.15 -7.69 -14.34
N THR A 370 -8.35 -6.76 -13.43
CA THR A 370 -9.58 -5.98 -13.29
C THR A 370 -9.23 -4.58 -12.82
N PHE A 371 -10.09 -3.62 -13.15
CA PHE A 371 -10.06 -2.32 -12.50
C PHE A 371 -10.59 -2.42 -11.07
N ARG A 372 -10.11 -1.55 -10.19
CA ARG A 372 -10.54 -1.43 -8.79
C ARG A 372 -11.00 -0.01 -8.47
N GLU A 373 -12.00 0.09 -7.61
CA GLU A 373 -12.49 1.37 -7.09
C GLU A 373 -11.39 2.05 -6.25
N SER A 374 -11.35 3.39 -6.31
CA SER A 374 -10.51 4.18 -5.42
C SER A 374 -11.18 4.35 -4.03
N PRO A 375 -10.46 4.17 -2.92
CA PRO A 375 -10.98 4.45 -1.58
C PRO A 375 -11.00 5.95 -1.24
N TYR A 376 -10.28 6.77 -1.99
CA TYR A 376 -10.10 8.20 -1.74
C TYR A 376 -10.28 8.99 -3.04
N ASP A 377 -10.56 10.29 -2.91
CA ASP A 377 -10.32 11.21 -4.01
C ASP A 377 -8.82 11.21 -4.34
N THR A 378 -8.49 11.49 -5.59
CA THR A 378 -7.10 11.53 -6.05
C THR A 378 -6.78 12.90 -6.62
N ALA A 379 -5.64 13.44 -6.23
CA ALA A 379 -5.08 14.64 -6.81
C ALA A 379 -3.93 14.28 -7.76
N LEU A 380 -3.96 14.83 -8.96
CA LEU A 380 -2.84 14.86 -9.87
C LEU A 380 -2.26 16.28 -9.87
N PHE A 381 -0.99 16.40 -9.51
CA PHE A 381 -0.23 17.64 -9.53
C PHE A 381 0.67 17.66 -10.76
N PHE A 382 0.50 18.65 -11.63
CA PHE A 382 1.33 18.85 -12.81
C PHE A 382 2.39 19.89 -12.47
N LEU A 383 3.59 19.41 -12.12
CA LEU A 383 4.71 20.24 -11.67
C LEU A 383 5.74 20.37 -12.79
N GLN A 384 6.13 21.61 -13.11
CA GLN A 384 7.01 21.88 -14.26
C GLN A 384 8.09 22.91 -13.93
N SER A 385 9.27 22.71 -14.51
CA SER A 385 10.29 23.76 -14.60
C SER A 385 9.82 24.88 -15.54
N GLY A 386 10.58 25.99 -15.61
CA GLY A 386 10.20 27.14 -16.44
C GLY A 386 10.28 26.86 -17.95
N ALA A 387 11.17 25.95 -18.36
CA ALA A 387 11.41 25.63 -19.76
C ALA A 387 10.55 24.47 -20.29
N ALA A 388 9.80 23.79 -19.43
CA ALA A 388 8.91 22.70 -19.84
C ALA A 388 7.69 23.23 -20.60
N ALA A 389 7.21 22.44 -21.57
CA ALA A 389 5.98 22.76 -22.31
C ALA A 389 4.79 22.84 -21.35
N ALA A 390 4.04 23.94 -21.41
CA ALA A 390 2.94 24.18 -20.49
C ALA A 390 1.84 23.10 -20.61
N VAL A 391 1.38 22.62 -19.46
CA VAL A 391 0.14 21.84 -19.39
C VAL A 391 -1.07 22.75 -19.66
N ASP A 392 -1.94 22.35 -20.57
CA ASP A 392 -3.18 23.06 -20.90
C ASP A 392 -4.42 22.36 -20.34
N GLU A 393 -5.57 23.04 -20.43
CA GLU A 393 -6.84 22.53 -19.92
C GLU A 393 -7.31 21.28 -20.69
N ALA A 394 -7.03 21.22 -22.00
CA ALA A 394 -7.36 20.06 -22.83
C ALA A 394 -6.60 18.80 -22.39
N CYS A 395 -5.33 18.93 -22.03
CA CYS A 395 -4.54 17.87 -21.42
C CYS A 395 -5.17 17.40 -20.10
N VAL A 396 -5.48 18.32 -19.20
CA VAL A 396 -6.07 18.00 -17.90
C VAL A 396 -7.40 17.25 -18.05
N GLU A 397 -8.26 17.68 -18.97
CA GLU A 397 -9.56 17.05 -19.20
C GLU A 397 -9.45 15.70 -19.91
N SER A 398 -8.49 15.56 -20.84
CA SER A 398 -8.13 14.28 -21.45
C SER A 398 -7.71 13.26 -20.38
N VAL A 399 -6.89 13.66 -19.41
CA VAL A 399 -6.48 12.81 -18.29
C VAL A 399 -7.66 12.49 -17.37
N ARG A 400 -8.52 13.47 -17.03
CA ARG A 400 -9.74 13.23 -16.23
C ARG A 400 -10.63 12.17 -16.89
N THR A 401 -10.92 12.34 -18.17
CA THR A 401 -11.73 11.40 -18.95
C THR A 401 -11.08 10.01 -18.95
N ALA A 402 -9.77 9.93 -19.16
CA ALA A 402 -9.06 8.65 -19.17
C ALA A 402 -9.10 7.93 -17.81
N LEU A 403 -8.97 8.65 -16.69
CA LEU A 403 -9.13 8.11 -15.34
C LEU A 403 -10.56 7.57 -15.12
N ALA A 404 -11.58 8.30 -15.59
CA ALA A 404 -12.97 7.87 -15.49
C ALA A 404 -13.25 6.58 -16.27
N ARG A 405 -12.65 6.39 -17.44
CA ARG A 405 -12.74 5.15 -18.24
C ARG A 405 -12.19 3.92 -17.53
N CYS A 406 -11.27 4.13 -16.57
CA CYS A 406 -10.68 3.08 -15.74
C CYS A 406 -11.54 2.75 -14.51
N THR A 407 -12.72 3.35 -14.36
CA THR A 407 -13.65 2.98 -13.29
C THR A 407 -14.18 1.56 -13.56
N PRO A 408 -14.18 0.65 -12.57
CA PRO A 408 -14.68 -0.71 -12.78
C PRO A 408 -16.19 -0.73 -13.05
N ALA A 409 -16.60 -1.49 -14.05
CA ALA A 409 -18.00 -1.74 -14.36
C ALA A 409 -18.71 -2.48 -13.22
N ALA A 410 -20.02 -2.28 -13.07
CA ALA A 410 -20.80 -2.86 -11.98
C ALA A 410 -20.79 -4.40 -12.03
N GLU A 411 -20.79 -4.97 -13.23
CA GLU A 411 -20.72 -6.40 -13.51
C GLU A 411 -19.37 -6.97 -13.09
N SER A 412 -18.28 -6.28 -13.40
CA SER A 412 -16.92 -6.65 -12.96
C SER A 412 -16.78 -6.61 -11.45
N LEU A 413 -17.38 -5.62 -10.79
CA LEU A 413 -17.41 -5.60 -9.33
C LEU A 413 -18.24 -6.76 -8.78
N ALA A 414 -19.39 -7.08 -9.40
CA ALA A 414 -20.31 -8.12 -8.97
C ALA A 414 -19.64 -9.51 -8.88
N SER A 415 -18.73 -9.82 -9.80
CA SER A 415 -18.01 -11.10 -9.84
C SER A 415 -16.84 -11.21 -8.86
N LEU A 416 -16.34 -10.09 -8.30
CA LEU A 416 -15.25 -10.10 -7.33
C LEU A 416 -15.70 -10.57 -5.94
N ASP A 417 -14.82 -11.32 -5.26
CA ASP A 417 -15.02 -11.69 -3.86
C ASP A 417 -15.18 -10.39 -3.02
N PRO A 418 -16.19 -10.30 -2.13
CA PRO A 418 -16.38 -9.14 -1.26
C PRO A 418 -15.16 -8.73 -0.42
N ARG A 419 -14.19 -9.63 -0.20
CA ARG A 419 -12.90 -9.38 0.47
C ARG A 419 -11.88 -8.71 -0.46
N GLU A 420 -12.05 -8.85 -1.77
CA GLU A 420 -11.18 -8.23 -2.78
C GLU A 420 -11.62 -6.81 -3.15
N ARG A 421 -12.88 -6.47 -2.87
CA ARG A 421 -13.41 -5.12 -3.05
C ARG A 421 -12.79 -4.15 -2.06
N VAL A 422 -12.31 -3.03 -2.56
CA VAL A 422 -11.84 -1.91 -1.73
C VAL A 422 -13.04 -1.33 -0.97
N ARG A 423 -13.04 -1.46 0.36
CA ARG A 423 -14.10 -0.88 1.19
C ARG A 423 -13.88 0.63 1.33
N GLY A 424 -14.37 1.41 0.35
CA GLY A 424 -14.61 2.84 0.53
C GLY A 424 -15.65 3.08 1.63
N ARG A 425 -15.60 4.26 2.28
CA ARG A 425 -16.61 4.69 3.26
C ARG A 425 -18.02 4.38 2.75
N SER A 426 -18.75 3.57 3.53
CA SER A 426 -20.20 3.35 3.49
C SER A 426 -20.95 4.03 2.33
N ARG A 427 -21.09 3.33 1.18
CA ARG A 427 -22.33 3.46 0.40
C ARG A 427 -23.46 3.08 1.34
N LYS A 428 -24.30 4.03 1.77
CA LYS A 428 -25.54 3.71 2.50
C LYS A 428 -26.27 2.69 1.63
N ARG A 429 -26.36 1.44 2.11
CA ARG A 429 -27.14 0.40 1.43
C ARG A 429 -28.55 0.96 1.21
N PRO A 430 -29.16 0.80 0.02
CA PRO A 430 -30.59 1.07 -0.13
C PRO A 430 -31.30 0.25 0.95
N ARG A 431 -32.18 0.89 1.73
CA ARG A 431 -33.02 0.17 2.69
C ARG A 431 -33.94 -0.76 1.90
N TRP A 432 -33.57 -2.04 1.80
CA TRP A 432 -34.51 -3.07 1.35
C TRP A 432 -35.66 -3.12 2.36
N ARG A 433 -36.88 -2.85 1.89
CA ARG A 433 -38.11 -3.01 2.67
C ARG A 433 -38.12 -4.44 3.23
N LYS A 434 -38.27 -4.58 4.56
CA LYS A 434 -38.45 -5.87 5.22
C LYS A 434 -39.64 -6.59 4.56
N LYS A 435 -39.44 -7.81 4.05
CA LYS A 435 -40.55 -8.71 3.72
C LYS A 435 -41.34 -8.99 5.01
N PRO A 436 -42.69 -9.03 4.98
CA PRO A 436 -43.47 -9.41 6.15
C PRO A 436 -43.25 -10.90 6.46
N PRO A 437 -43.38 -11.31 7.74
CA PRO A 437 -43.14 -12.69 8.14
C PRO A 437 -44.20 -13.63 7.54
N GLY A 438 -43.74 -14.67 6.84
CA GLY A 438 -44.58 -15.73 6.31
C GLY A 438 -45.11 -16.66 7.40
N ARG A 439 -46.36 -17.12 7.23
CA ARG A 439 -47.06 -18.08 8.10
C ARG A 439 -46.33 -19.44 8.20
N PRO A 440 -46.51 -20.19 9.31
CA PRO A 440 -45.85 -21.48 9.51
C PRO A 440 -46.45 -22.55 8.57
N ALA A 441 -45.57 -23.46 8.11
CA ALA A 441 -45.90 -24.55 7.21
C ALA A 441 -46.66 -25.68 7.93
N ALA A 442 -47.66 -26.24 7.26
CA ALA A 442 -48.42 -27.40 7.69
C ALA A 442 -47.62 -28.70 7.49
N SER A 443 -47.74 -29.59 8.46
CA SER A 443 -47.19 -30.95 8.48
C SER A 443 -47.85 -31.86 7.44
N SER A 444 -47.07 -32.72 6.77
CA SER A 444 -47.60 -33.99 6.25
C SER A 444 -46.57 -35.11 6.35
N SER A 445 -47.09 -36.27 6.72
CA SER A 445 -46.47 -37.52 7.17
C SER A 445 -45.82 -38.34 6.05
N ALA A 446 -44.69 -38.97 6.34
CA ALA A 446 -44.13 -40.03 5.50
C ALA A 446 -44.61 -41.41 5.98
N ALA A 447 -45.28 -42.15 5.09
CA ALA A 447 -45.67 -43.54 5.28
C ALA A 447 -44.57 -44.49 4.77
N VAL A 448 -44.34 -45.54 5.54
CA VAL A 448 -43.42 -46.66 5.30
C VAL A 448 -44.04 -47.65 4.32
N VAL A 449 -43.29 -48.09 3.30
CA VAL A 449 -43.60 -49.32 2.55
C VAL A 449 -42.32 -50.13 2.31
N THR A 450 -42.40 -51.37 2.77
CA THR A 450 -41.42 -52.46 2.76
C THR A 450 -41.25 -53.13 1.39
N ARG A 451 -40.06 -53.66 1.09
CA ARG A 451 -39.88 -54.80 0.17
C ARG A 451 -38.85 -55.78 0.73
N GLY A 452 -39.24 -57.05 0.81
CA GLY A 452 -38.44 -58.16 1.31
C GLY A 452 -38.02 -59.16 0.22
N ALA A 453 -36.89 -59.81 0.52
CA ALA A 453 -36.46 -61.18 0.24
C ALA A 453 -36.22 -61.69 -1.19
N LYS A 454 -34.98 -62.14 -1.44
CA LYS A 454 -34.63 -63.55 -1.76
C LYS A 454 -33.11 -63.81 -1.56
N ARG A 455 -32.80 -64.90 -0.85
CA ARG A 455 -31.48 -65.59 -0.71
C ARG A 455 -31.44 -66.80 -1.70
N PRO A 456 -30.46 -67.73 -1.68
CA PRO A 456 -28.98 -67.63 -1.85
C PRO A 456 -28.43 -68.71 -2.82
N ARG A 457 -27.09 -68.80 -2.96
CA ARG A 457 -26.19 -69.93 -3.34
C ARG A 457 -25.09 -69.41 -4.29
N GLU A 458 -23.88 -69.92 -4.40
CA GLU A 458 -22.91 -70.71 -3.63
C GLU A 458 -21.62 -70.68 -4.48
N ALA A 459 -20.47 -71.04 -3.93
CA ALA A 459 -19.17 -70.95 -4.60
C ALA A 459 -18.93 -72.02 -5.68
N VAL A 460 -18.14 -71.65 -6.69
CA VAL A 460 -16.98 -72.42 -7.21
C VAL A 460 -15.84 -71.42 -7.41
#